data_AF-A0A258GB61-F1
#
_entry.id   AF-A0A258GB61-F1
#
_cell.length_a   1.000
_cell.length_b   1.000
_cell.length_c   1.000
_cell.angle_alpha   90.00
_cell.angle_beta   90.00
_cell.angle_gamma   90.00
#
_symmetry.space_group_name_H-M   'P 1'
#
loop_
_entity.id
_entity.type
_entity.pdbx_description
1 polymer ?
#
loop_
_entity_poly.entity_id
_entity_poly.type
_entity_poly.pdbx_seq_one_letter_code
_entity_poly.pdbx_strand_id
1 'polypeptide(L)'
;MKLVLLYRLPLTLEPDLAGIAARDGVSMEYVLGALAREGRERLRNLAGEEDIRPLTAEAKGFDRLTEGVKVIGNPMTVYVRPEALEAMHRSAGDPWCSLPRATVVGGYFTAIVARLIKARRAG
;
A
#
# COMPACT_ATOMS: atom_id res chain seq x y z
N MET A 1 -9.32 2.77 -13.66
CA MET A 1 -8.56 1.62 -14.20
C MET A 1 -8.55 0.47 -13.21
N LYS A 2 -8.61 -0.79 -13.69
CA LYS A 2 -8.49 -2.02 -12.87
C LYS A 2 -7.07 -2.59 -13.01
N LEU A 3 -6.44 -2.95 -11.89
CA LEU A 3 -5.13 -3.63 -11.85
C LEU A 3 -5.17 -4.82 -10.91
N VAL A 4 -4.37 -5.84 -11.21
CA VAL A 4 -4.02 -6.88 -10.25
C VAL A 4 -2.64 -6.53 -9.70
N LEU A 5 -2.54 -6.41 -8.38
CA LEU A 5 -1.31 -6.16 -7.67
C LEU A 5 -0.94 -7.41 -6.89
N LEU A 6 0.34 -7.73 -6.88
CA LEU A 6 0.89 -8.53 -5.79
C LEU A 6 1.15 -7.58 -4.63
N TYR A 7 0.22 -7.51 -3.68
CA TYR A 7 0.40 -6.69 -2.50
C TYR A 7 1.53 -7.27 -1.64
N ARG A 8 2.37 -6.38 -1.13
CA ARG A 8 3.62 -6.72 -0.45
C ARG A 8 3.80 -5.79 0.74
N LEU A 9 3.80 -6.34 1.95
CA LEU A 9 4.12 -5.62 3.18
C LEU A 9 5.46 -6.09 3.75
N PRO A 10 6.39 -5.19 4.11
CA PRO A 10 7.66 -5.58 4.71
C PRO A 10 7.47 -6.15 6.14
N LEU A 11 8.31 -7.13 6.50
CA LEU A 11 8.30 -7.74 7.85
C LEU A 11 8.45 -6.75 9.00
N THR A 12 9.03 -5.57 8.77
CA THR A 12 9.18 -4.56 9.82
C THR A 12 7.84 -4.12 10.42
N LEU A 13 6.72 -4.36 9.72
CA LEU A 13 5.36 -4.09 10.19
C LEU A 13 4.66 -5.34 10.78
N GLU A 14 5.31 -6.51 10.77
CA GLU A 14 4.79 -7.73 11.35
C GLU A 14 4.56 -7.61 12.87
N PRO A 15 5.45 -6.99 13.68
CA PRO A 15 5.19 -6.82 15.11
C PRO A 15 3.95 -5.96 15.40
N ASP A 16 3.70 -4.92 14.59
CA ASP A 16 2.51 -4.08 14.73
C ASP A 16 1.23 -4.86 14.40
N LEU A 17 1.27 -5.64 13.31
CA LEU A 17 0.17 -6.54 12.92
C LEU A 17 -0.09 -7.60 13.99
N ALA A 18 0.94 -8.22 14.53
CA ALA A 18 0.84 -9.21 15.60
C ALA A 18 0.23 -8.60 16.86
N GLY A 19 0.62 -7.37 17.21
CA GLY A 19 0.06 -6.63 18.34
C GLY A 19 -1.43 -6.34 18.17
N ILE A 20 -1.87 -5.94 16.97
CA ILE A 20 -3.29 -5.73 16.66
C ILE A 20 -4.05 -7.06 16.73
N ALA A 21 -3.53 -8.10 16.10
CA ALA A 21 -4.13 -9.42 16.05
C ALA A 21 -4.33 -10.01 17.46
N ALA A 22 -3.31 -9.92 18.32
CA ALA A 22 -3.37 -10.37 19.70
C ALA A 22 -4.39 -9.60 20.53
N ARG A 23 -4.45 -8.27 20.38
CA ARG A 23 -5.45 -7.43 21.07
C ARG A 23 -6.87 -7.77 20.65
N ASP A 24 -7.08 -7.98 19.35
CA ASP A 24 -8.39 -8.18 18.76
C ASP A 24 -8.83 -9.65 18.80
N GLY A 25 -7.96 -10.58 19.27
CA GLY A 25 -8.26 -12.01 19.39
C GLY A 25 -8.42 -12.74 18.05
N VAL A 26 -7.76 -12.27 17.00
CA VAL A 26 -7.88 -12.77 15.61
C VAL A 26 -6.52 -13.10 15.01
N SER A 27 -6.48 -13.71 13.82
CA SER A 27 -5.22 -14.00 13.13
C SER A 27 -4.63 -12.76 12.43
N MET A 28 -3.32 -12.75 12.21
CA MET A 28 -2.65 -11.67 11.47
C MET A 28 -3.14 -11.57 10.03
N GLU A 29 -3.42 -12.70 9.38
CA GLU A 29 -3.94 -12.74 8.01
C GLU A 29 -5.32 -12.09 7.92
N TYR A 30 -6.16 -12.29 8.94
CA TYR A 30 -7.46 -11.63 9.01
C TYR A 30 -7.30 -10.11 9.12
N VAL A 31 -6.44 -9.65 10.04
CA VAL A 31 -6.15 -8.21 10.21
C VAL A 31 -5.59 -7.62 8.92
N LEU A 32 -4.60 -8.27 8.31
CA LEU A 32 -3.99 -7.83 7.06
C LEU A 32 -5.03 -7.76 5.93
N GLY A 33 -5.91 -8.75 5.82
CA GLY A 33 -7.00 -8.77 4.84
C GLY A 33 -8.01 -7.63 5.04
N ALA A 34 -8.38 -7.35 6.29
CA ALA A 34 -9.28 -6.25 6.64
C ALA A 34 -8.66 -4.88 6.32
N LEU A 35 -7.40 -4.65 6.73
CA LEU A 35 -6.70 -3.39 6.46
C LEU A 35 -6.40 -3.22 4.96
N ALA A 36 -6.08 -4.30 4.25
CA ALA A 36 -5.94 -4.25 2.79
C ALA A 36 -7.27 -3.89 2.11
N ARG A 37 -8.41 -4.38 2.60
CA ARG A 37 -9.73 -3.99 2.08
C ARG A 37 -9.99 -2.50 2.28
N GLU A 38 -9.72 -1.97 3.46
CA GLU A 38 -9.83 -0.53 3.74
C GLU A 38 -8.86 0.28 2.86
N GLY A 39 -7.62 -0.19 2.71
CA GLY A 39 -6.64 0.42 1.83
C GLY A 39 -7.11 0.51 0.38
N ARG A 40 -7.85 -0.50 -0.12
CA ARG A 40 -8.37 -0.49 -1.50
C ARG A 40 -9.41 0.59 -1.70
N GLU A 41 -10.25 0.80 -0.69
CA GLU A 41 -11.25 1.85 -0.70
C GLU A 41 -10.58 3.22 -0.69
N ARG A 42 -9.59 3.44 0.17
CA ARG A 42 -8.80 4.67 0.19
C ARG A 42 -8.09 4.92 -1.15
N LEU A 43 -7.42 3.89 -1.69
CA LEU A 43 -6.73 3.96 -2.98
C LEU A 43 -7.69 4.35 -4.12
N ARG A 44 -8.90 3.79 -4.13
CA ARG A 44 -9.94 4.09 -5.13
C ARG A 44 -10.42 5.54 -5.05
N ASN A 45 -10.35 6.14 -3.87
CA ASN A 45 -10.84 7.49 -3.60
C ASN A 45 -9.80 8.59 -3.79
N LEU A 46 -8.51 8.25 -3.96
CA LEU A 46 -7.48 9.23 -4.32
C LEU A 46 -7.85 9.91 -5.64
N ALA A 47 -7.90 11.23 -5.63
CA ALA A 47 -8.36 12.05 -6.74
C ALA A 47 -7.20 12.68 -7.52
N GLY A 48 -6.09 13.02 -6.86
CA GLY A 48 -4.97 13.68 -7.53
C GLY A 48 -3.79 13.97 -6.61
N GLU A 49 -2.95 14.91 -7.02
CA GLU A 49 -1.64 15.17 -6.43
C GLU A 49 -1.66 15.45 -4.92
N GLU A 50 -2.66 16.18 -4.44
CA GLU A 50 -2.82 16.52 -3.02
C GLU A 50 -3.04 15.26 -2.16
N ASP A 51 -3.71 14.23 -2.67
CA ASP A 51 -3.90 12.97 -1.95
C ASP A 51 -2.66 12.07 -2.03
N ILE A 52 -1.86 12.21 -3.10
CA ILE A 52 -0.66 11.41 -3.35
C ILE A 52 0.52 11.91 -2.53
N ARG A 53 0.73 13.23 -2.45
CA ARG A 53 1.91 13.86 -1.83
C ARG A 53 2.19 13.34 -0.40
N PRO A 54 1.20 13.16 0.49
CA PRO A 54 1.45 12.65 1.84
C PRO A 54 1.96 11.20 1.89
N LEU A 55 1.76 10.43 0.82
CA LEU A 55 2.11 9.01 0.73
C LEU A 55 3.46 8.77 0.02
N THR A 56 3.91 9.74 -0.79
CA THR A 56 5.05 9.59 -1.72
C THR A 56 6.34 9.13 -1.05
N ALA A 57 6.67 9.65 0.14
CA ALA A 57 7.90 9.29 0.83
C ALA A 57 7.90 7.81 1.25
N GLU A 58 6.79 7.32 1.81
CA GLU A 58 6.64 5.92 2.20
C GLU A 58 6.57 5.02 0.95
N ALA A 59 5.81 5.43 -0.07
CA ALA A 59 5.66 4.67 -1.32
C ALA A 59 7.02 4.41 -2.01
N LYS A 60 7.85 5.44 -2.16
CA LYS A 60 9.22 5.31 -2.72
C LYS A 60 10.13 4.42 -1.88
N GLY A 61 9.91 4.39 -0.55
CA GLY A 61 10.63 3.49 0.34
C GLY A 61 10.36 2.02 0.01
N PHE A 62 9.14 1.71 -0.45
CA PHE A 62 8.73 0.34 -0.77
C PHE A 62 9.15 -0.13 -2.16
N ASP A 63 9.38 0.78 -3.11
CA ASP A 63 9.97 0.44 -4.42
C ASP A 63 11.37 -0.19 -4.29
N ARG A 64 12.06 0.05 -3.16
CA ARG A 64 13.39 -0.48 -2.86
C ARG A 64 13.38 -1.82 -2.12
N LEU A 65 12.20 -2.38 -1.83
CA LEU A 65 12.11 -3.69 -1.20
C LEU A 65 12.56 -4.77 -2.20
N THR A 66 13.73 -5.36 -1.95
CA THR A 66 14.27 -6.50 -2.71
C THR A 66 13.74 -7.83 -2.15
N GLU A 67 13.94 -8.94 -2.89
CA GLU A 67 13.62 -10.31 -2.44
C GLU A 67 14.20 -10.67 -1.06
N GLY A 68 15.27 -9.98 -0.60
CA GLY A 68 15.88 -10.19 0.71
C GLY A 68 15.06 -9.64 1.89
N VAL A 69 14.09 -8.76 1.63
CA VAL A 69 13.10 -8.37 2.64
C VAL A 69 11.96 -9.35 2.52
N LYS A 70 11.84 -10.30 3.45
CA LYS A 70 10.70 -11.22 3.46
C LYS A 70 9.40 -10.39 3.50
N VAL A 71 8.44 -10.77 2.69
CA VAL A 71 7.23 -9.99 2.46
C VAL A 71 6.02 -10.88 2.65
N ILE A 72 4.99 -10.36 3.30
CA ILE A 72 3.67 -10.99 3.35
C ILE A 72 2.71 -10.31 2.39
N GLY A 73 1.87 -11.09 1.70
CA GLY A 73 0.78 -10.55 0.92
C GLY A 73 0.20 -11.52 -0.10
N ASN A 74 -0.94 -11.11 -0.67
CA ASN A 74 -1.73 -11.89 -1.61
C ASN A 74 -2.00 -11.08 -2.87
N PRO A 75 -2.18 -11.74 -4.03
CA PRO A 75 -2.69 -11.09 -5.23
C PRO A 75 -4.04 -10.42 -4.92
N MET A 76 -4.23 -9.19 -5.37
CA MET A 76 -5.50 -8.49 -5.22
C MET A 76 -5.82 -7.59 -6.40
N THR A 77 -7.11 -7.45 -6.67
CA THR A 77 -7.61 -6.47 -7.64
C THR A 77 -7.80 -5.13 -6.94
N VAL A 78 -7.28 -4.07 -7.56
CA VAL A 78 -7.52 -2.67 -7.14
C VAL A 78 -8.09 -1.84 -8.29
N TYR A 79 -8.69 -0.72 -7.92
CA TYR A 79 -9.18 0.29 -8.85
C TYR A 79 -8.53 1.63 -8.54
N VAL A 80 -7.99 2.28 -9.57
CA VAL A 80 -7.29 3.58 -9.44
C VAL A 80 -7.84 4.54 -10.48
N ARG A 81 -8.03 5.81 -10.10
CA ARG A 81 -8.40 6.87 -11.03
C ARG A 81 -7.21 7.23 -11.94
N PRO A 82 -7.42 7.51 -13.24
CA PRO A 82 -6.33 7.90 -14.15
C PRO A 82 -5.51 9.08 -13.61
N GLU A 83 -6.18 10.10 -13.06
CA GLU A 83 -5.56 11.32 -12.54
C GLU A 83 -4.65 11.02 -11.34
N ALA A 84 -5.10 10.13 -10.46
CA ALA A 84 -4.31 9.65 -9.33
C ALA A 84 -3.10 8.82 -9.80
N LEU A 85 -3.27 7.96 -10.81
CA LEU A 85 -2.16 7.20 -11.39
C LEU A 85 -1.09 8.12 -11.99
N GLU A 86 -1.48 9.12 -12.77
CA GLU A 86 -0.57 10.10 -13.34
C GLU A 86 0.16 10.90 -12.25
N ALA A 87 -0.56 11.30 -11.20
CA ALA A 87 0.04 11.96 -10.04
C ALA A 87 1.02 11.05 -9.29
N MET A 88 0.74 9.75 -9.17
CA MET A 88 1.66 8.77 -8.58
C MET A 88 2.94 8.64 -9.40
N HIS A 89 2.85 8.53 -10.73
CA HIS A 89 4.00 8.47 -11.64
C HIS A 89 4.86 9.74 -11.56
N ARG A 90 4.24 10.93 -11.65
CA ARG A 90 4.94 12.21 -11.47
C ARG A 90 5.65 12.28 -10.11
N SER A 91 4.95 11.92 -9.03
CA SER A 91 5.50 11.92 -7.67
C SER A 91 6.61 10.89 -7.48
N ALA A 92 6.54 9.75 -8.18
CA ALA A 92 7.59 8.72 -8.20
C ALA A 92 8.86 9.19 -8.93
N GLY A 93 8.81 10.31 -9.67
CA GLY A 93 9.92 10.76 -10.53
C GLY A 93 9.93 10.06 -11.89
N ASP A 94 8.80 9.52 -12.31
CA ASP A 94 8.59 8.83 -13.59
C ASP A 94 7.54 9.57 -14.44
N PRO A 95 7.83 10.80 -14.91
CA PRO A 95 6.85 11.62 -15.65
C PRO A 95 6.45 10.98 -17.00
N TRP A 96 7.27 10.07 -17.53
CA TRP A 96 7.02 9.37 -18.79
C TRP A 96 6.25 8.06 -18.62
N CYS A 97 5.84 7.71 -17.39
CA CYS A 97 5.14 6.47 -17.07
C CYS A 97 5.87 5.22 -17.57
N SER A 98 7.20 5.20 -17.44
CA SER A 98 8.08 4.11 -17.86
C SER A 98 8.02 2.92 -16.89
N LEU A 99 7.70 3.18 -15.62
CA LEU A 99 7.52 2.12 -14.62
C LEU A 99 6.22 1.35 -14.88
N PRO A 100 6.20 0.03 -14.61
CA PRO A 100 4.95 -0.72 -14.64
C PRO A 100 3.94 -0.11 -13.66
N ARG A 101 2.71 0.12 -14.13
CA ARG A 101 1.62 0.68 -13.32
C ARG A 101 1.39 -0.10 -12.01
N ALA A 102 1.53 -1.43 -12.07
CA ALA A 102 1.39 -2.28 -10.89
C ALA A 102 2.49 -2.04 -9.84
N THR A 103 3.70 -1.69 -10.25
CA THR A 103 4.80 -1.33 -9.33
C THR A 103 4.47 -0.03 -8.61
N VAL A 104 4.17 1.03 -9.38
CA VAL A 104 3.86 2.35 -8.82
C VAL A 104 2.65 2.28 -7.90
N VAL A 105 1.53 1.74 -8.38
CA VAL A 105 0.32 1.61 -7.55
C VAL A 105 0.55 0.69 -6.35
N GLY A 106 1.36 -0.35 -6.50
CA GLY A 106 1.77 -1.25 -5.42
C GLY A 106 2.45 -0.50 -4.28
N GLY A 107 3.43 0.36 -4.58
CA GLY A 107 4.13 1.16 -3.57
C GLY A 107 3.19 2.07 -2.78
N TYR A 108 2.30 2.80 -3.48
CA TYR A 108 1.30 3.65 -2.82
C TYR A 108 0.28 2.85 -2.01
N PHE A 109 -0.16 1.71 -2.52
CA PHE A 109 -1.08 0.84 -1.80
C PHE A 109 -0.43 0.32 -0.51
N THR A 110 0.83 -0.12 -0.56
CA THR A 110 1.58 -0.54 0.63
C THR A 110 1.75 0.61 1.62
N ALA A 111 2.00 1.84 1.17
CA ALA A 111 2.05 3.02 2.05
C ALA A 111 0.73 3.29 2.78
N ILE A 112 -0.40 3.19 2.07
CA ILE A 112 -1.71 3.34 2.69
C ILE A 112 -1.91 2.29 3.78
N VAL A 113 -1.64 1.01 3.48
CA VAL A 113 -1.85 -0.07 4.46
C VAL A 113 -0.87 0.03 5.63
N ALA A 114 0.39 0.40 5.39
CA ALA A 114 1.36 0.64 6.45
C ALA A 114 0.89 1.71 7.43
N ARG A 115 0.32 2.81 6.92
CA ARG A 115 -0.29 3.86 7.77
C ARG A 115 -1.49 3.37 8.56
N LEU A 116 -2.34 2.56 7.93
CA LEU A 116 -3.49 1.94 8.59
C LEU A 116 -3.06 1.05 9.76
N ILE A 117 -2.02 0.22 9.55
CA ILE A 117 -1.44 -0.62 10.59
C ILE A 117 -0.94 0.24 11.76
N LYS A 118 -0.10 1.25 11.47
CA LYS A 118 0.43 2.14 12.51
C LYS A 118 -0.67 2.86 13.28
N ALA A 119 -1.69 3.38 12.59
CA ALA A 119 -2.81 4.04 13.22
C ALA A 119 -3.64 3.09 14.11
N ARG A 120 -3.91 1.87 13.63
CA ARG A 120 -4.66 0.85 14.38
C ARG A 120 -3.88 0.30 15.57
N ARG A 121 -2.55 0.32 15.50
CA ARG A 121 -1.69 -0.09 16.61
C ARG A 121 -1.67 0.94 17.75
N ALA A 122 -1.77 2.22 17.40
CA ALA A 122 -1.68 3.34 18.35
C ALA A 122 -2.97 3.61 19.14
N GLY A 123 -4.14 3.27 18.58
CA GLY A 123 -5.42 3.27 19.29
C GLY A 123 -5.68 1.91 19.91
#